data_AF-A0A1T5JA06-F1
#
_entry.id   AF-A0A1T5JA06-F1
#
_cell.length_a   1.000
_cell.length_b   1.000
_cell.length_c   1.000
_cell.angle_alpha   90.00
_cell.angle_beta   90.00
_cell.angle_gamma   90.00
#
_symmetry.space_group_name_H-M   'P 1'
#
loop_
_entity.id
_entity.type
_entity.pdbx_description
1 polymer ?
#
loop_
_entity_poly.entity_id
_entity_poly.type
_entity_poly.pdbx_seq_one_letter_code
_entity_poly.pdbx_strand_id
1 'polypeptide(L)'
;MAFKLFRGTSRYAKFPIYRRARLLTVFWLVIFGIGYILHAIFQFRWYWPAVSTALTTTYFHIGAICFSWGYTPLLNQHYLTRKVVIRDVAIYILGLAAYWTVALTWKEQPFYTTLATGIFFLYAAYGTLVFYKTYNLVSLRMIKISNGNMGSFVRWLQLCCDLIILFGIGSVALTGIFPHEIWPYIVLCWLSPVMFGYIVYSLSNYGSVVEDATKISDELNPA
;
A
#
# COMPACT_ATOMS: atom_id res chain seq x y z
N MET A 1 -10.07 14.18 -11.45
CA MET A 1 -9.76 13.61 -10.10
C MET A 1 -8.26 13.40 -9.90
N ALA A 2 -7.55 12.68 -10.78
CA ALA A 2 -6.09 12.51 -10.72
C ALA A 2 -5.29 13.83 -10.67
N PHE A 3 -5.68 14.84 -11.45
CA PHE A 3 -5.00 16.15 -11.48
C PHE A 3 -5.01 16.89 -10.12
N LYS A 4 -6.06 16.71 -9.31
CA LYS A 4 -6.12 17.25 -7.93
C LYS A 4 -5.13 16.55 -7.00
N LEU A 5 -4.82 15.27 -7.24
CA LEU A 5 -3.81 14.52 -6.50
C LEU A 5 -2.38 15.00 -6.82
N PHE A 6 -2.11 15.31 -8.10
CA PHE A 6 -0.80 15.80 -8.55
C PHE A 6 -0.52 17.24 -8.11
N ARG A 7 -1.48 18.17 -8.26
CA ARG A 7 -1.30 19.56 -7.79
C ARG A 7 -1.40 19.69 -6.27
N GLY A 8 -2.26 18.89 -5.65
CA GLY A 8 -2.67 19.07 -4.27
C GLY A 8 -3.51 20.34 -4.06
N THR A 9 -4.34 20.33 -3.03
CA THR A 9 -4.95 21.56 -2.51
C THR A 9 -3.89 22.39 -1.78
N SER A 10 -3.59 23.58 -2.32
CA SER A 10 -2.63 24.55 -1.75
C SER A 10 -2.81 24.75 -0.23
N ARG A 11 -4.07 24.76 0.24
CA ARG A 11 -4.46 24.92 1.64
C ARG A 11 -3.84 23.92 2.62
N TYR A 12 -3.61 22.67 2.19
CA TYR A 12 -3.13 21.58 3.05
C TYR A 12 -1.71 21.13 2.72
N ALA A 13 -1.12 21.69 1.66
CA ALA A 13 0.26 21.40 1.24
C ALA A 13 1.31 21.83 2.29
N LYS A 14 0.93 22.71 3.24
CA LYS A 14 1.77 23.14 4.37
C LYS A 14 2.05 22.04 5.39
N PHE A 15 1.20 21.00 5.47
CA PHE A 15 1.39 19.90 6.42
C PHE A 15 2.33 18.83 5.85
N PRO A 16 3.52 18.60 6.45
CA PRO A 16 4.51 17.67 5.91
C PRO A 16 3.98 16.23 5.77
N ILE A 17 3.14 15.81 6.72
CA ILE A 17 2.57 14.46 6.79
C ILE A 17 1.61 14.22 5.63
N TYR A 18 0.73 15.18 5.35
CA TYR A 18 -0.15 15.13 4.20
C TYR A 18 0.62 15.09 2.87
N ARG A 19 1.62 15.97 2.72
CA ARG A 19 2.45 16.02 1.52
C ARG A 19 3.19 14.69 1.29
N ARG A 20 3.74 14.09 2.35
CA ARG A 20 4.41 12.78 2.27
C ARG A 20 3.45 11.69 1.83
N ALA A 21 2.29 11.55 2.49
CA ALA A 21 1.29 10.56 2.11
C ALA A 21 0.88 10.71 0.65
N ARG A 22 0.68 11.94 0.17
CA ARG A 22 0.35 12.23 -1.23
C ARG A 22 1.45 11.83 -2.21
N LEU A 23 2.70 12.18 -1.92
CA LEU A 23 3.83 11.84 -2.78
C LEU A 23 4.06 10.33 -2.84
N LEU A 24 3.96 9.64 -1.71
CA LEU A 24 4.03 8.18 -1.67
C LEU A 24 2.88 7.56 -2.47
N THR A 25 1.66 8.09 -2.35
CA THR A 25 0.51 7.64 -3.15
C THR A 25 0.74 7.78 -4.64
N VAL A 26 1.22 8.94 -5.09
CA VAL A 26 1.58 9.13 -6.51
C VAL A 26 2.67 8.14 -6.93
N PHE A 27 3.72 8.02 -6.14
CA PHE A 27 4.87 7.17 -6.44
C PHE A 27 4.46 5.71 -6.65
N TRP A 28 3.70 5.14 -5.71
CA TRP A 28 3.31 3.74 -5.84
C TRP A 28 2.27 3.54 -6.96
N LEU A 29 1.35 4.49 -7.21
CA LEU A 29 0.45 4.42 -8.37
C LEU A 29 1.20 4.37 -9.71
N VAL A 30 2.28 5.16 -9.85
CA VAL A 30 3.15 5.12 -11.03
C VAL A 30 3.81 3.76 -11.17
N ILE A 31 4.32 3.18 -10.08
CA ILE A 31 4.91 1.83 -10.08
C ILE A 31 3.91 0.78 -10.53
N PHE A 32 2.67 0.82 -10.02
CA PHE A 32 1.62 -0.09 -10.47
C PHE A 32 1.31 0.08 -11.96
N GLY A 33 1.23 1.32 -12.44
CA GLY A 33 1.07 1.61 -13.87
C GLY A 33 2.17 0.98 -14.72
N ILE A 34 3.43 1.14 -14.32
CA ILE A 34 4.58 0.50 -14.99
C ILE A 34 4.45 -1.03 -14.95
N GLY A 35 4.13 -1.61 -13.78
CA GLY A 35 3.92 -3.04 -13.63
C GLY A 35 2.83 -3.59 -14.56
N TYR A 36 1.71 -2.87 -14.67
CA TYR A 36 0.64 -3.24 -15.60
C TYR A 36 1.11 -3.18 -17.06
N ILE A 37 1.81 -2.11 -17.45
CA ILE A 37 2.35 -1.96 -18.82
C ILE A 37 3.31 -3.11 -19.15
N LEU A 38 4.20 -3.47 -18.23
CA LEU A 38 5.16 -4.58 -18.43
C LEU A 38 4.45 -5.92 -18.66
N HIS A 39 3.41 -6.22 -17.87
CA HIS A 39 2.60 -7.42 -18.07
C HIS A 39 1.87 -7.42 -19.42
N ALA A 40 1.35 -6.27 -19.86
CA ALA A 40 0.64 -6.13 -21.13
C ALA A 40 1.57 -6.29 -22.35
N ILE A 41 2.76 -5.70 -22.31
CA ILE A 41 3.72 -5.72 -23.43
C ILE A 41 4.38 -7.09 -23.58
N PHE A 42 4.93 -7.63 -22.48
CA PHE A 42 5.76 -8.83 -22.55
C PHE A 42 4.99 -10.14 -22.40
N GLN A 43 3.69 -10.06 -22.07
CA GLN A 43 2.82 -11.23 -21.95
C GLN A 43 3.41 -12.32 -21.03
N PHE A 44 4.13 -11.91 -19.97
CA PHE A 44 4.93 -12.81 -19.13
C PHE A 44 4.14 -14.00 -18.57
N ARG A 45 2.82 -13.91 -18.40
CA ARG A 45 1.99 -15.03 -17.92
C ARG A 45 1.96 -16.23 -18.86
N TRP A 46 2.01 -15.99 -20.16
CA TRP A 46 1.96 -17.05 -21.17
C TRP A 46 3.30 -17.73 -21.33
N TYR A 47 4.38 -16.94 -21.28
CA TYR A 47 5.71 -17.41 -21.60
C TYR A 47 6.52 -17.75 -20.35
N TRP A 48 6.55 -16.87 -19.34
CA TRP A 48 7.34 -17.01 -18.11
C TRP A 48 6.50 -16.73 -16.84
N PRO A 49 5.63 -17.68 -16.45
CA PRO A 49 4.72 -17.54 -15.31
C PRO A 49 5.43 -17.18 -13.99
N ALA A 50 6.60 -17.76 -13.75
CA ALA A 50 7.43 -17.44 -12.58
C ALA A 50 7.86 -15.96 -12.56
N VAL A 51 8.32 -15.42 -13.70
CA VAL A 51 8.68 -14.00 -13.84
C VAL A 51 7.46 -13.10 -13.64
N SER A 52 6.31 -13.51 -14.17
CA SER A 52 5.05 -12.79 -13.95
C SER A 52 4.67 -12.69 -12.47
N THR A 53 4.77 -13.80 -11.72
CA THR A 53 4.52 -13.80 -10.28
C THR A 53 5.53 -12.92 -9.54
N ALA A 54 6.83 -13.05 -9.82
CA ALA A 54 7.86 -12.22 -9.18
C ALA A 54 7.68 -10.72 -9.48
N LEU A 55 7.31 -10.37 -10.71
CA LEU A 55 6.99 -8.99 -11.10
C LEU A 55 5.78 -8.47 -10.32
N THR A 56 4.71 -9.27 -10.25
CA THR A 56 3.51 -8.95 -9.46
C THR A 56 3.87 -8.66 -8.00
N THR A 57 4.54 -9.60 -7.35
CA THR A 57 4.97 -9.43 -5.96
C THR A 57 5.88 -8.22 -5.78
N THR A 58 6.75 -7.90 -6.73
CA THR A 58 7.66 -6.75 -6.67
C THR A 58 6.89 -5.44 -6.50
N TYR A 59 5.97 -5.12 -7.42
CA TYR A 59 5.25 -3.85 -7.34
C TYR A 59 4.22 -3.79 -6.22
N PHE A 60 3.64 -4.94 -5.82
CA PHE A 60 2.77 -5.00 -4.64
C PHE A 60 3.54 -4.84 -3.32
N HIS A 61 4.76 -5.36 -3.21
CA HIS A 61 5.58 -5.26 -2.01
C HIS A 61 6.02 -3.81 -1.76
N ILE A 62 6.54 -3.12 -2.78
CA ILE A 62 6.85 -1.69 -2.66
C ILE A 62 5.58 -0.85 -2.42
N GLY A 63 4.45 -1.25 -3.01
CA GLY A 63 3.14 -0.68 -2.73
C GLY A 63 2.74 -0.77 -1.26
N ALA A 64 2.89 -1.96 -0.65
CA ALA A 64 2.63 -2.18 0.77
C ALA A 64 3.51 -1.30 1.66
N ILE A 65 4.80 -1.15 1.33
CA ILE A 65 5.72 -0.28 2.05
C ILE A 65 5.28 1.18 1.94
N CYS A 66 4.99 1.66 0.74
CA CYS A 66 4.54 3.03 0.51
C CYS A 66 3.20 3.31 1.22
N PHE A 67 2.32 2.31 1.27
CA PHE A 67 1.08 2.38 2.03
C PHE A 67 1.36 2.51 3.53
N SER A 68 2.21 1.64 4.11
CA SER A 68 2.58 1.73 5.54
C SER A 68 3.26 3.06 5.87
N TRP A 69 4.12 3.58 5.00
CA TRP A 69 4.81 4.87 5.21
C TRP A 69 3.91 6.09 4.96
N GLY A 70 2.88 5.94 4.14
CA GLY A 70 1.94 7.01 3.81
C GLY A 70 0.81 7.14 4.82
N TYR A 71 0.18 6.02 5.15
CA TYR A 71 -1.12 5.99 5.84
C TYR A 71 -1.00 5.77 7.35
N THR A 72 -0.07 4.95 7.83
CA THR A 72 0.15 4.77 9.28
C THR A 72 0.54 6.10 9.95
N PRO A 73 1.39 6.96 9.35
CA PRO A 73 1.68 8.27 9.93
C PRO A 73 0.55 9.28 9.92
N LEU A 74 -0.53 9.04 9.16
CA LEU A 74 -1.73 9.88 9.26
C LEU A 74 -2.45 9.66 10.61
N LEU A 75 -2.23 8.50 11.24
CA LEU A 75 -2.76 8.14 12.55
C LEU A 75 -1.75 8.37 13.68
N ASN A 76 -0.46 8.08 13.43
CA ASN A 76 0.61 8.27 14.40
C ASN A 76 1.84 8.89 13.74
N GLN A 77 2.05 10.20 13.94
CA GLN A 77 3.10 10.96 13.27
C GLN A 77 4.52 10.42 13.51
N HIS A 78 4.78 9.82 14.68
CA HIS A 78 6.08 9.30 15.10
C HIS A 78 6.36 7.88 14.60
N TYR A 79 5.43 7.27 13.86
CA TYR A 79 5.63 5.92 13.31
C TYR A 79 6.87 5.82 12.41
N LEU A 80 7.04 6.78 11.50
CA LEU A 80 8.07 6.69 10.47
C LEU A 80 9.43 7.16 11.00
N THR A 81 10.15 6.24 11.63
CA THR A 81 11.54 6.46 12.09
C THR A 81 12.56 5.88 11.10
N ARG A 82 13.83 6.29 11.21
CA ARG A 82 14.92 5.73 10.40
C ARG A 82 15.03 4.21 10.52
N LYS A 83 14.78 3.66 11.71
CA LYS A 83 14.79 2.21 11.96
C LYS A 83 13.70 1.48 11.16
N VAL A 84 12.49 2.05 11.11
CA VAL A 84 11.37 1.52 10.32
C VAL A 84 11.70 1.52 8.83
N VAL A 85 12.24 2.64 8.33
CA VAL A 85 12.64 2.76 6.91
C VAL A 85 13.71 1.73 6.55
N ILE A 86 14.78 1.63 7.34
CA ILE A 86 15.87 0.67 7.08
C ILE A 86 15.34 -0.77 7.09
N ARG A 87 14.52 -1.14 8.07
CA ARG A 87 13.93 -2.48 8.17
C ARG A 87 13.09 -2.80 6.93
N ASP A 88 12.17 -1.91 6.56
CA ASP A 88 11.24 -2.16 5.45
C ASP A 88 11.99 -2.26 4.11
N VAL A 89 12.99 -1.39 3.90
CA VAL A 89 13.86 -1.45 2.71
C VAL A 89 14.70 -2.73 2.71
N ALA A 90 15.23 -3.16 3.86
CA ALA A 90 16.00 -4.40 3.95
C ALA A 90 15.13 -5.63 3.63
N ILE A 91 13.91 -5.69 4.17
CA ILE A 91 12.95 -6.77 3.85
C ILE A 91 12.59 -6.75 2.37
N TYR A 92 12.42 -5.57 1.77
CA TYR A 92 12.15 -5.43 0.35
C TYR A 92 13.30 -5.93 -0.52
N ILE A 93 14.55 -5.52 -0.22
CA ILE A 93 15.74 -5.95 -0.96
C ILE A 93 15.92 -7.47 -0.85
N LEU A 94 15.77 -8.03 0.35
CA LEU A 94 15.81 -9.47 0.58
C LEU A 94 14.71 -10.18 -0.23
N GLY A 95 13.49 -9.64 -0.19
CA GLY A 95 12.36 -10.13 -0.96
C GLY A 95 12.64 -10.14 -2.46
N LEU A 96 13.10 -9.01 -3.02
CA LEU A 96 13.48 -8.89 -4.43
C LEU A 96 14.52 -9.93 -4.82
N ALA A 97 15.60 -10.04 -4.04
CA ALA A 97 16.64 -11.02 -4.30
C ALA A 97 16.06 -12.45 -4.32
N ALA A 98 15.19 -12.78 -3.36
CA ALA A 98 14.55 -14.09 -3.29
C ALA A 98 13.61 -14.35 -4.49
N TYR A 99 12.65 -13.45 -4.77
CA TYR A 99 11.64 -13.65 -5.82
C TYR A 99 12.29 -13.79 -7.19
N TRP A 100 13.27 -12.93 -7.49
CA TRP A 100 13.92 -12.91 -8.80
C TRP A 100 14.96 -14.03 -8.96
N THR A 101 15.71 -14.38 -7.91
CA THR A 101 16.62 -15.55 -7.99
C THR A 101 15.84 -16.83 -8.24
N VAL A 102 14.72 -17.01 -7.55
CA VAL A 102 13.88 -18.19 -7.74
C VAL A 102 13.19 -18.17 -9.10
N ALA A 103 12.64 -17.03 -9.53
CA ALA A 103 12.00 -16.92 -10.84
C ALA A 103 12.94 -17.18 -12.01
N LEU A 104 14.23 -16.80 -11.89
CA LEU A 104 15.23 -17.01 -12.94
C LEU A 104 15.86 -18.40 -12.90
N THR A 105 16.00 -19.00 -11.72
CA THR A 105 16.57 -20.36 -11.58
C THR A 105 15.53 -21.44 -11.88
N TRP A 106 14.27 -21.23 -11.46
CA TRP A 106 13.19 -22.22 -11.50
C TRP A 106 12.04 -21.78 -12.42
N LYS A 107 12.39 -21.34 -13.63
CA LYS A 107 11.46 -20.72 -14.60
C LYS A 107 10.22 -21.56 -14.90
N GLU A 108 10.40 -22.88 -15.00
CA GLU A 108 9.34 -23.85 -15.29
C GLU A 108 8.57 -24.33 -14.05
N GLN A 109 8.99 -23.91 -12.86
CA GLN A 109 8.40 -24.37 -11.58
C GLN A 109 7.87 -23.16 -10.79
N PRO A 110 6.73 -22.58 -11.20
CA PRO A 110 6.19 -21.36 -10.60
C PRO A 110 5.85 -21.53 -9.11
N PHE A 111 5.63 -22.77 -8.66
CA PHE A 111 5.42 -23.11 -7.25
C PHE A 111 6.54 -22.58 -6.33
N TYR A 112 7.81 -22.74 -6.71
CA TYR A 112 8.92 -22.24 -5.89
C TYR A 112 8.93 -20.71 -5.83
N THR A 113 8.56 -20.04 -6.92
CA THR A 113 8.45 -18.58 -6.92
C THR A 113 7.33 -18.14 -5.98
N THR A 114 6.18 -18.81 -6.00
CA THR A 114 5.07 -18.57 -5.07
C THR A 114 5.52 -18.77 -3.61
N LEU A 115 6.31 -19.79 -3.30
CA LEU A 115 6.88 -19.95 -1.94
C LEU A 115 7.81 -18.79 -1.57
N ALA A 116 8.66 -18.33 -2.49
CA ALA A 116 9.53 -17.19 -2.26
C ALA A 116 8.73 -15.92 -1.93
N THR A 117 7.52 -15.74 -2.51
CA THR A 117 6.62 -14.62 -2.16
C THR A 117 6.13 -14.65 -0.71
N GLY A 118 6.35 -15.72 0.05
CA GLY A 118 6.07 -15.80 1.49
C GLY A 118 6.62 -14.62 2.30
N ILE A 119 7.77 -14.07 1.91
CA ILE A 119 8.36 -12.87 2.54
C ILE A 119 7.40 -11.67 2.44
N PHE A 120 6.74 -11.50 1.28
CA PHE A 120 5.75 -10.44 1.10
C PHE A 120 4.54 -10.65 2.01
N PHE A 121 4.03 -11.88 2.13
CA PHE A 121 2.89 -12.17 3.01
C PHE A 121 3.22 -11.92 4.49
N LEU A 122 4.42 -12.29 4.94
CA LEU A 122 4.89 -12.00 6.30
C LEU A 122 4.98 -10.48 6.53
N TYR A 123 5.54 -9.74 5.57
CA TYR A 123 5.59 -8.28 5.65
C TYR A 123 4.19 -7.66 5.66
N ALA A 124 3.30 -8.10 4.78
CA ALA A 124 1.93 -7.60 4.67
C ALA A 124 1.14 -7.88 5.95
N ALA A 125 1.27 -9.07 6.53
CA ALA A 125 0.65 -9.41 7.81
C ALA A 125 1.18 -8.51 8.94
N TYR A 126 2.50 -8.35 9.04
CA TYR A 126 3.12 -7.47 10.03
C TYR A 126 2.65 -6.01 9.87
N GLY A 127 2.70 -5.46 8.65
CA GLY A 127 2.28 -4.08 8.35
C GLY A 127 0.81 -3.85 8.66
N THR A 128 -0.04 -4.83 8.32
CA THR A 128 -1.48 -4.82 8.63
C THR A 128 -1.74 -4.81 10.13
N LEU A 129 -1.06 -5.67 10.90
CA LEU A 129 -1.17 -5.70 12.36
C LEU A 129 -0.75 -4.39 13.01
N VAL A 130 0.36 -3.81 12.55
CA VAL A 130 0.85 -2.51 13.03
C VAL A 130 -0.16 -1.41 12.73
N PHE A 131 -0.74 -1.41 11.53
CA PHE A 131 -1.76 -0.46 11.14
C PHE A 131 -3.00 -0.58 12.04
N TYR A 132 -3.59 -1.77 12.19
CA TYR A 132 -4.78 -1.94 13.03
C TYR A 132 -4.53 -1.68 14.50
N LYS A 133 -3.36 -2.05 15.04
CA LYS A 133 -2.98 -1.70 16.42
C LYS A 133 -2.95 -0.18 16.60
N THR A 134 -2.34 0.53 15.65
CA THR A 134 -2.29 2.00 15.65
C THR A 134 -3.69 2.61 15.51
N TYR A 135 -4.47 2.08 14.57
CA TYR A 135 -5.84 2.50 14.32
C TYR A 135 -6.74 2.34 15.55
N ASN A 136 -6.71 1.19 16.23
CA ASN A 136 -7.53 0.95 17.42
C ASN A 136 -7.14 1.89 18.57
N LEU A 137 -5.84 2.16 18.77
CA LEU A 137 -5.38 3.10 19.79
C LEU A 137 -5.84 4.53 19.50
N VAL A 138 -5.72 4.97 18.24
CA VAL A 138 -5.97 6.35 17.84
C VAL A 138 -7.47 6.62 17.65
N SER A 139 -8.21 5.69 17.03
CA SER A 139 -9.66 5.81 16.79
C SER A 139 -10.45 5.97 18.09
N LEU A 140 -10.16 5.16 19.11
CA LEU A 140 -10.80 5.26 20.43
C LEU A 140 -10.60 6.64 21.09
N ARG A 141 -9.45 7.26 20.86
CA ARG A 141 -9.10 8.56 21.42
C ARG A 141 -9.68 9.72 20.58
N MET A 142 -9.63 9.64 19.25
CA MET A 142 -10.20 10.63 18.34
C MET A 142 -11.73 10.71 18.44
N ILE A 143 -12.42 9.57 18.59
CA ILE A 143 -13.87 9.51 18.79
C ILE A 143 -14.27 10.21 20.11
N LYS A 144 -13.41 10.13 21.14
CA LYS A 144 -13.67 10.75 22.44
C LYS A 144 -13.46 12.27 22.43
N ILE A 145 -12.61 12.79 21.55
CA ILE A 145 -12.18 14.20 21.53
C ILE A 145 -12.95 15.04 20.50
N SER A 146 -13.43 14.46 19.38
CA SER A 146 -14.03 15.23 18.29
C SER A 146 -15.55 15.07 18.18
N ASN A 147 -16.25 16.15 17.79
CA ASN A 147 -17.62 16.10 17.30
C ASN A 147 -17.70 15.58 15.84
N GLY A 148 -18.38 14.44 15.64
CA GLY A 148 -19.02 13.98 14.38
C GLY A 148 -18.15 13.70 13.15
N ASN A 149 -17.43 14.69 12.62
CA ASN A 149 -16.74 14.61 11.33
C ASN A 149 -15.47 13.75 11.37
N MET A 150 -14.73 13.74 12.47
CA MET A 150 -13.51 12.94 12.61
C MET A 150 -13.81 11.44 12.71
N GLY A 151 -14.90 11.07 13.41
CA GLY A 151 -15.33 9.68 13.52
C GLY A 151 -15.71 9.08 12.16
N SER A 152 -16.36 9.88 11.30
CA SER A 152 -16.62 9.51 9.92
C SER A 152 -15.31 9.33 9.15
N PHE A 153 -14.38 10.29 9.22
CA PHE A 153 -13.07 10.17 8.57
C PHE A 153 -12.31 8.89 8.98
N VAL A 154 -12.24 8.59 10.28
CA VAL A 154 -11.54 7.42 10.82
C VAL A 154 -12.12 6.12 10.26
N ARG A 155 -13.46 5.99 10.22
CA ARG A 155 -14.13 4.83 9.58
C ARG A 155 -13.87 4.74 8.08
N TRP A 156 -13.87 5.88 7.37
CA TRP A 156 -13.57 5.94 5.94
C TRP A 156 -12.12 5.54 5.63
N LEU A 157 -11.17 5.96 6.47
CA LEU A 157 -9.77 5.57 6.39
C LEU A 157 -9.61 4.07 6.63
N GLN A 158 -10.29 3.51 7.63
CA GLN A 158 -10.29 2.07 7.88
C GLN A 158 -10.77 1.29 6.66
N LEU A 159 -11.93 1.64 6.11
CA LEU A 159 -12.48 0.97 4.93
C LEU A 159 -11.51 1.05 3.73
N CYS A 160 -10.84 2.20 3.56
CA CYS A 160 -9.79 2.35 2.54
C CYS A 160 -8.64 1.37 2.74
N CYS A 161 -8.17 1.24 3.97
CA CYS A 161 -7.05 0.39 4.33
C CYS A 161 -7.42 -1.08 4.22
N ASP A 162 -8.61 -1.48 4.66
CA ASP A 162 -9.15 -2.83 4.50
C ASP A 162 -9.18 -3.24 3.03
N LEU A 163 -9.70 -2.37 2.16
CA LEU A 163 -9.75 -2.60 0.71
C LEU A 163 -8.35 -2.75 0.10
N ILE A 164 -7.39 -1.90 0.46
CA ILE A 164 -6.01 -1.98 -0.05
C ILE A 164 -5.32 -3.27 0.41
N ILE A 165 -5.50 -3.64 1.67
CA ILE A 165 -4.86 -4.82 2.26
C ILE A 165 -5.42 -6.08 1.61
N LEU A 166 -6.75 -6.18 1.52
CA LEU A 166 -7.42 -7.30 0.85
C LEU A 166 -7.05 -7.37 -0.63
N PHE A 167 -7.05 -6.23 -1.32
CA PHE A 167 -6.65 -6.18 -2.72
C PHE A 167 -5.19 -6.59 -2.89
N GLY A 168 -4.27 -6.05 -2.09
CA GLY A 168 -2.83 -6.35 -2.19
C GLY A 168 -2.49 -7.82 -1.91
N ILE A 169 -2.98 -8.35 -0.79
CA ILE A 169 -2.77 -9.75 -0.41
C ILE A 169 -3.47 -10.68 -1.40
N GLY A 170 -4.73 -10.39 -1.72
CA GLY A 170 -5.52 -11.17 -2.67
C GLY A 170 -4.91 -11.20 -4.06
N SER A 171 -4.35 -10.08 -4.52
CA SER A 171 -3.67 -10.00 -5.83
C SER A 171 -2.47 -10.91 -5.91
N VAL A 172 -1.56 -10.84 -4.93
CA VAL A 172 -0.36 -11.68 -4.92
C VAL A 172 -0.72 -13.16 -4.72
N ALA A 173 -1.72 -13.45 -3.89
CA ALA A 173 -2.19 -14.82 -3.68
C ALA A 173 -2.82 -15.42 -4.94
N LEU A 174 -3.79 -14.73 -5.57
CA LEU A 174 -4.45 -15.21 -6.77
C LEU A 174 -3.47 -15.37 -7.93
N THR A 175 -2.55 -14.43 -8.10
CA THR A 175 -1.55 -14.51 -9.17
C THR A 175 -0.48 -15.57 -8.92
N GLY A 176 -0.19 -15.91 -7.67
CA GLY A 176 0.70 -17.00 -7.29
C GLY A 176 0.05 -18.39 -7.37
N ILE A 177 -1.27 -18.50 -7.10
CA ILE A 177 -2.04 -19.76 -7.20
C ILE A 177 -2.33 -20.09 -8.66
N PHE A 178 -2.65 -19.08 -9.47
CA PHE A 178 -2.95 -19.22 -10.89
C PHE A 178 -1.89 -18.51 -11.76
N PRO A 179 -0.62 -18.98 -11.75
CA PRO A 179 0.48 -18.29 -12.40
C PRO A 179 0.37 -18.33 -13.94
N HIS A 180 -0.24 -19.38 -14.49
CA HIS A 180 -0.44 -19.56 -15.93
C HIS A 180 -1.71 -18.87 -16.46
N GLU A 181 -2.63 -18.50 -15.57
CA GLU A 181 -3.91 -17.92 -15.97
C GLU A 181 -3.82 -16.40 -16.07
N ILE A 182 -4.43 -15.84 -17.13
CA ILE A 182 -4.52 -14.40 -17.34
C ILE A 182 -5.71 -13.76 -16.61
N TRP A 183 -6.77 -14.54 -16.35
CA TRP A 183 -8.01 -14.02 -15.76
C TRP A 183 -7.81 -13.32 -14.39
N PRO A 184 -6.92 -13.77 -13.47
CA PRO A 184 -6.72 -13.06 -12.20
C PRO A 184 -6.22 -11.65 -12.46
N TYR A 185 -5.30 -11.51 -13.40
CA TYR A 185 -4.73 -10.22 -13.77
C TYR A 185 -5.76 -9.31 -14.46
N ILE A 186 -6.66 -9.86 -15.28
CA ILE A 186 -7.79 -9.09 -15.84
C ILE A 186 -8.66 -8.52 -14.70
N VAL A 187 -9.02 -9.34 -13.71
CA VAL A 187 -9.79 -8.89 -12.54
C VAL A 187 -9.04 -7.77 -11.79
N LEU A 188 -7.73 -7.91 -11.60
CA LEU A 188 -6.91 -6.87 -10.97
C LEU A 188 -6.92 -5.56 -11.76
N CYS A 189 -6.78 -5.61 -13.08
CA CYS A 189 -6.84 -4.43 -13.93
C CYS A 189 -8.20 -3.72 -13.85
N TRP A 190 -9.30 -4.46 -13.70
CA TRP A 190 -10.65 -3.90 -13.56
C TRP A 190 -10.92 -3.29 -12.18
N LEU A 191 -10.45 -3.94 -11.10
CA LEU A 191 -10.65 -3.46 -9.73
C LEU A 191 -9.69 -2.32 -9.34
N SER A 192 -8.50 -2.27 -9.94
CA SER A 192 -7.48 -1.27 -9.64
C SER A 192 -7.93 0.18 -9.80
N PRO A 193 -8.59 0.60 -10.89
CA PRO A 193 -9.08 1.97 -11.04
C PRO A 193 -10.06 2.38 -9.94
N VAL A 194 -10.95 1.48 -9.53
CA VAL A 194 -11.93 1.72 -8.46
C VAL A 194 -11.20 1.90 -7.13
N MET A 195 -10.29 0.98 -6.80
CA MET A 195 -9.50 1.05 -5.58
C MET A 195 -8.63 2.30 -5.56
N PHE A 196 -7.84 2.57 -6.60
CA PHE A 196 -6.98 3.75 -6.69
C PHE A 196 -7.78 5.05 -6.64
N GLY A 197 -8.94 5.10 -7.31
CA GLY A 197 -9.86 6.23 -7.23
C GLY A 197 -10.36 6.48 -5.81
N TYR A 198 -10.70 5.42 -5.08
CA TYR A 198 -11.12 5.50 -3.68
C TYR A 198 -10.00 6.00 -2.77
N ILE A 199 -8.76 5.54 -2.97
CA ILE A 199 -7.58 5.98 -2.22
C ILE A 199 -7.31 7.47 -2.42
N VAL A 200 -7.37 7.91 -3.68
CA VAL A 200 -7.21 9.31 -4.08
C VAL A 200 -8.26 10.18 -3.41
N TYR A 201 -9.51 9.72 -3.40
CA TYR A 201 -10.62 10.40 -2.75
C TYR A 201 -10.43 10.51 -1.24
N SER A 202 -10.09 9.39 -0.58
CA SER A 202 -9.84 9.31 0.85
C SER A 202 -8.75 10.28 1.29
N LEU A 203 -7.63 10.31 0.56
CA LEU A 203 -6.55 11.24 0.85
C LEU A 203 -6.97 12.71 0.61
N SER A 204 -7.75 12.99 -0.44
CA SER A 204 -8.28 14.34 -0.65
C SER A 204 -9.16 14.81 0.50
N ASN A 205 -9.98 13.91 1.08
CA ASN A 205 -10.83 14.22 2.23
C ASN A 205 -10.05 14.35 3.54
N TYR A 206 -8.96 13.60 3.73
CA TYR A 206 -8.10 13.82 4.90
C TYR A 206 -7.60 15.27 4.99
N GLY A 207 -7.37 15.92 3.85
CA GLY A 207 -7.01 17.33 3.81
C GLY A 207 -7.95 18.23 4.64
N SER A 208 -9.26 17.96 4.66
CA SER A 208 -10.20 18.80 5.43
C SER A 208 -10.13 18.61 6.94
N VAL A 209 -9.51 17.53 7.43
CA VAL A 209 -9.41 17.19 8.86
C VAL A 209 -7.95 17.13 9.37
N VAL A 210 -6.97 17.42 8.51
CA VAL A 210 -5.54 17.28 8.83
C VAL A 210 -5.11 18.11 10.04
N GLU A 211 -5.68 19.31 10.21
CA GLU A 211 -5.31 20.21 11.29
C GLU A 211 -5.73 19.67 12.66
N ASP A 212 -6.95 19.14 12.77
CA ASP A 212 -7.45 18.49 13.98
C ASP A 212 -6.72 17.17 14.23
N ALA A 213 -6.40 16.41 13.18
CA ALA A 213 -5.66 15.16 13.29
C ALA A 213 -4.24 15.39 13.81
N THR A 214 -3.58 16.45 13.35
CA THR A 214 -2.24 16.82 13.79
C THR A 214 -2.24 17.19 15.26
N LYS A 215 -3.15 18.08 15.70
CA LYS A 215 -3.26 18.50 17.11
C LYS A 215 -3.50 17.32 18.05
N ILE A 216 -4.46 16.46 17.72
CA ILE A 216 -4.78 15.28 18.53
C ILE A 216 -3.59 14.33 18.60
N SER A 217 -2.87 14.11 17.49
CA SER A 217 -1.71 13.22 17.53
C SER A 217 -0.58 13.76 18.42
N ASP A 218 -0.37 15.08 18.45
CA ASP A 218 0.66 15.71 19.28
C ASP A 218 0.30 15.62 20.77
N GLU A 219 -0.99 15.75 21.12
CA GLU A 219 -1.51 15.55 22.48
C GLU A 219 -1.39 14.09 22.97
N LEU A 220 -1.51 13.13 22.05
CA LEU A 220 -1.49 11.70 22.39
C LEU A 220 -0.10 11.11 22.54
N ASN A 221 0.93 11.77 22.01
CA ASN A 221 2.33 11.42 22.15
C ASN A 221 3.15 12.72 22.30
N PRO A 222 3.07 13.41 23.45
CA PRO A 222 3.98 14.52 23.73
C PRO A 222 5.40 13.97 23.71
N ALA A 223 6.27 14.63 22.94
CA ALA A 223 7.67 14.25 22.75
C ALA A 223 8.43 14.12 24.08
#